data_AF-A0A363U887-F1
#
_entry.id   AF-A0A363U887-F1
#
_cell.length_a   1.000
_cell.length_b   1.000
_cell.length_c   1.000
_cell.angle_alpha   90.00
_cell.angle_beta   90.00
_cell.angle_gamma   90.00
#
_symmetry.space_group_name_H-M   'P 1'
#
loop_
_entity.id
_entity.type
_entity.pdbx_description
1 polymer ?
#
loop_
_entity_poly.entity_id
_entity_poly.type
_entity_poly.pdbx_seq_one_letter_code
_entity_poly.pdbx_strand_id
1 'polypeptide(L)'
;MTVTETSQLHTAIEPYIPLGRSGLLPALHAAQKIYGWVSEPVATEIAKALRVPLADVHGVIEFYSLFYNEPTSTHVIRVCTDVACALKGGEGILNHLCSHHGLKPGQTTEDLSLTIEASPCLGLCEHAPVAL
;
A
#
# COMPACT_ATOMS: atom_id res chain seq x y z
N MET A 1 -11.74 -12.04 12.06
CA MET A 1 -10.82 -12.95 11.34
C MET A 1 -11.42 -14.34 11.35
N THR A 2 -11.76 -14.84 10.17
CA THR A 2 -12.22 -16.23 9.99
C THR A 2 -11.01 -17.16 9.87
N VAL A 3 -11.17 -18.44 10.21
CA VAL A 3 -10.07 -19.44 10.21
C VAL A 3 -9.36 -19.55 8.85
N THR A 4 -10.07 -19.26 7.76
CA THR A 4 -9.55 -19.29 6.39
C THR A 4 -8.58 -18.13 6.11
N GLU A 5 -8.80 -16.94 6.67
CA GLU A 5 -7.96 -15.76 6.45
C GLU A 5 -6.57 -15.93 7.09
N THR A 6 -6.50 -16.52 8.28
CA THR A 6 -5.23 -16.77 8.98
C THR A 6 -4.34 -17.77 8.22
N SER A 7 -4.94 -18.78 7.59
CA SER A 7 -4.22 -19.79 6.79
C SER A 7 -3.53 -19.16 5.56
N GLN A 8 -4.22 -18.24 4.88
CA GLN A 8 -3.66 -17.55 3.72
C GLN A 8 -2.50 -16.62 4.09
N LEU A 9 -2.63 -15.86 5.19
CA LEU A 9 -1.55 -15.00 5.69
C LEU A 9 -0.29 -15.80 6.00
N HIS A 10 -0.42 -16.89 6.76
CA HIS A 10 0.71 -17.72 7.16
C HIS A 10 1.47 -18.27 5.94
N THR A 11 0.73 -18.77 4.94
CA THR A 11 1.32 -19.27 3.68
C THR A 11 2.10 -18.16 2.95
N ALA A 12 1.58 -16.94 2.94
CA ALA A 12 2.20 -15.82 2.21
C ALA A 12 3.46 -15.27 2.90
N ILE A 13 3.54 -15.34 4.22
CA ILE A 13 4.68 -14.82 4.99
C ILE A 13 5.70 -15.89 5.38
N GLU A 14 5.39 -17.17 5.21
CA GLU A 14 6.26 -18.31 5.54
C GLU A 14 7.72 -18.15 5.04
N PRO A 15 7.98 -17.70 3.79
CA PRO A 15 9.35 -17.52 3.31
C PRO A 15 10.17 -16.50 4.11
N TYR A 16 9.52 -15.58 4.81
CA TYR A 16 10.16 -14.47 5.52
C TYR A 16 10.29 -14.70 7.03
N ILE A 17 9.61 -15.71 7.58
CA ILE A 17 9.68 -16.06 9.01
C ILE A 17 11.12 -16.27 9.50
N PRO A 18 12.01 -17.00 8.79
CA PRO A 18 13.38 -17.23 9.26
C PRO A 18 14.24 -15.97 9.34
N LEU A 19 13.83 -14.89 8.65
CA LEU A 19 14.56 -13.63 8.59
C LEU A 19 14.28 -12.74 9.82
N GLY A 20 13.23 -13.03 10.59
CA GLY A 20 12.81 -12.21 11.72
C GLY A 20 12.60 -10.75 11.28
N ARG A 21 13.29 -9.80 11.94
CA ARG A 21 13.13 -8.36 11.67
C ARG A 21 13.45 -7.95 10.24
N SER A 22 14.43 -8.56 9.57
CA SER A 22 14.74 -8.22 8.17
C SER A 22 13.69 -8.75 7.18
N GLY A 23 12.81 -9.65 7.62
CA GLY A 23 11.67 -10.14 6.86
C GLY A 23 10.42 -9.25 6.90
N LEU A 24 10.42 -8.16 7.69
CA LEU A 24 9.21 -7.34 7.90
C LEU A 24 8.69 -6.72 6.61
N LEU A 25 9.56 -6.08 5.85
CA LEU A 25 9.18 -5.37 4.63
C LEU A 25 8.49 -6.30 3.60
N PRO A 26 9.08 -7.44 3.20
CA PRO A 26 8.42 -8.35 2.27
C PRO A 26 7.20 -9.08 2.86
N ALA A 27 7.18 -9.37 4.18
CA ALA A 27 6.02 -9.97 4.82
C ALA A 27 4.80 -9.03 4.84
N LEU A 28 5.01 -7.74 5.13
CA LEU A 28 3.97 -6.72 5.09
C LEU A 28 3.44 -6.52 3.67
N HIS A 29 4.31 -6.51 2.65
CA HIS A 29 3.88 -6.46 1.25
C HIS A 29 3.03 -7.68 0.86
N ALA A 30 3.43 -8.88 1.30
CA ALA A 30 2.67 -10.10 1.04
C ALA A 30 1.28 -10.07 1.69
N ALA A 31 1.19 -9.58 2.93
CA ALA A 31 -0.07 -9.41 3.63
C ALA A 31 -0.97 -8.36 2.96
N GLN A 32 -0.43 -7.17 2.65
CA GLN A 32 -1.19 -6.11 2.01
C GLN A 32 -1.69 -6.50 0.62
N LYS A 33 -0.93 -7.31 -0.13
CA LYS A 33 -1.37 -7.83 -1.44
C LYS A 33 -2.64 -8.69 -1.33
N ILE A 34 -2.85 -9.35 -0.18
CA ILE A 34 -4.04 -10.18 0.07
C ILE A 34 -5.22 -9.32 0.51
N TYR A 35 -4.99 -8.39 1.45
CA TYR A 35 -6.06 -7.68 2.15
C TYR A 35 -6.32 -6.25 1.66
N GLY A 36 -5.45 -5.69 0.81
CA GLY A 36 -5.46 -4.28 0.39
C GLY A 36 -4.79 -3.33 1.39
N TRP A 37 -4.83 -3.65 2.67
CA TRP A 37 -4.23 -2.87 3.77
C TRP A 37 -3.79 -3.78 4.92
N VAL A 38 -3.02 -3.25 5.86
CA VAL A 38 -2.51 -3.99 7.03
C VAL A 38 -3.29 -3.57 8.29
N SER A 39 -4.26 -4.41 8.66
CA SER A 39 -5.03 -4.21 9.90
C SER A 39 -4.26 -4.61 11.16
N GLU A 40 -4.67 -4.07 12.31
CA GLU A 40 -4.05 -4.39 13.62
C GLU A 40 -3.94 -5.90 13.90
N PRO A 41 -4.97 -6.73 13.62
CA PRO A 41 -4.85 -8.17 13.80
C PRO A 41 -3.81 -8.80 12.87
N VAL A 42 -3.70 -8.32 11.62
CA VAL A 42 -2.69 -8.81 10.65
C VAL A 42 -1.29 -8.42 11.10
N ALA A 43 -1.08 -7.15 11.52
CA ALA A 43 0.19 -6.69 12.07
C ALA A 43 0.62 -7.51 13.30
N THR A 44 -0.33 -7.82 14.18
CA THR A 44 -0.12 -8.67 15.36
C THR A 44 0.33 -10.09 14.98
N GLU A 45 -0.33 -10.71 14.00
CA GLU A 45 0.06 -12.05 13.55
C GLU A 45 1.44 -12.07 12.85
N ILE A 46 1.77 -11.05 12.06
CA ILE A 46 3.11 -10.89 11.48
C ILE A 46 4.16 -10.74 12.58
N ALA A 47 3.91 -9.91 13.60
CA ALA A 47 4.82 -9.73 14.73
C ALA A 47 5.10 -11.07 15.44
N LYS A 48 4.06 -11.86 15.70
CA LYS A 48 4.17 -13.19 16.32
C LYS A 48 4.95 -14.16 15.43
N ALA A 49 4.61 -14.24 14.15
CA ALA A 49 5.23 -15.16 13.21
C ALA A 49 6.74 -14.90 13.05
N LEU A 50 7.12 -13.63 12.88
CA LEU A 50 8.51 -13.20 12.72
C LEU A 50 9.26 -13.07 14.06
N ARG A 51 8.57 -13.24 15.20
CA ARG A 51 9.10 -13.10 16.57
C ARG A 51 9.77 -11.74 16.81
N VAL A 52 9.09 -10.68 16.40
CA VAL A 52 9.53 -9.29 16.59
C VAL A 52 8.53 -8.48 17.42
N PRO A 53 8.96 -7.39 18.08
CA PRO A 53 8.03 -6.51 18.77
C PRO A 53 7.00 -5.92 17.81
N LEU A 54 5.74 -5.82 18.24
CA LEU A 54 4.68 -5.17 17.46
C LEU A 54 5.03 -3.70 17.11
N ALA A 55 5.79 -3.02 18.00
CA ALA A 55 6.29 -1.67 17.75
C ALA A 55 7.22 -1.58 16.52
N ASP A 56 8.03 -2.62 16.24
CA ASP A 56 8.85 -2.64 15.02
C ASP A 56 7.96 -2.75 13.77
N VAL A 57 6.85 -3.51 13.85
CA VAL A 57 5.91 -3.64 12.73
C VAL A 57 5.23 -2.30 12.43
N HIS A 58 4.70 -1.65 13.47
CA HIS A 58 4.10 -0.32 13.36
C HIS A 58 5.09 0.72 12.85
N GLY A 59 6.33 0.68 13.35
CA GLY A 59 7.39 1.56 12.85
C GLY A 59 7.66 1.39 11.34
N VAL A 60 7.58 0.17 10.81
CA VAL A 60 7.72 -0.07 9.36
C VAL A 60 6.49 0.41 8.59
N ILE A 61 5.28 0.13 9.09
CA ILE A 61 4.02 0.55 8.44
C ILE A 61 3.94 2.08 8.34
N GLU A 62 4.27 2.80 9.43
CA GLU A 62 4.20 4.26 9.46
C GLU A 62 5.33 4.93 8.68
N PHE A 63 6.50 4.29 8.58
CA PHE A 63 7.66 4.87 7.91
C PHE A 63 7.59 4.77 6.38
N TYR A 64 7.10 3.63 5.84
CA TYR A 64 7.04 3.42 4.40
C TYR A 64 5.67 3.80 3.84
N SER A 65 5.61 4.86 3.03
CA SER A 65 4.37 5.43 2.47
C SER A 65 3.54 4.50 1.59
N LEU A 66 4.05 3.32 1.22
CA LEU A 66 3.32 2.33 0.42
C LEU A 66 2.53 1.34 1.28
N PHE A 67 2.61 1.42 2.61
CA PHE A 67 1.75 0.65 3.50
C PHE A 67 0.55 1.47 3.95
N TYR A 68 -0.60 0.81 3.97
CA TYR A 68 -1.86 1.37 4.41
C TYR A 68 -2.29 0.69 5.70
N ASN A 69 -2.49 1.47 6.76
CA ASN A 69 -3.04 1.02 8.04
C ASN A 69 -4.54 1.33 8.18
N GLU A 70 -5.16 1.83 7.11
CA GLU A 70 -6.60 2.06 6.98
C GLU A 70 -7.15 1.38 5.73
N PRO A 71 -8.46 1.04 5.69
CA PRO A 71 -9.07 0.36 4.54
C PRO A 71 -8.77 1.06 3.20
N THR A 72 -8.08 0.33 2.33
CA THR A 72 -7.61 0.78 1.02
C THR A 72 -7.87 -0.30 -0.03
N SER A 73 -7.96 0.09 -1.29
CA SER A 73 -8.12 -0.85 -2.39
C SER A 73 -6.84 -1.65 -2.64
N THR A 74 -7.00 -2.87 -3.17
CA THR A 74 -5.90 -3.61 -3.79
C THR A 74 -5.45 -2.99 -5.12
N HIS A 75 -6.26 -2.13 -5.72
CA HIS A 75 -5.96 -1.37 -6.94
C HIS A 75 -5.78 0.11 -6.59
N VAL A 76 -4.52 0.54 -6.48
CA VAL A 76 -4.17 1.94 -6.18
C VAL A 76 -3.53 2.55 -7.41
N ILE A 77 -4.16 3.58 -7.98
CA ILE A 77 -3.59 4.40 -9.05
C ILE A 77 -2.82 5.55 -8.40
N ARG A 78 -1.52 5.62 -8.69
CA ARG A 78 -0.61 6.66 -8.24
C ARG A 78 -0.26 7.58 -9.38
N VAL A 79 -0.64 8.84 -9.29
CA VAL A 79 -0.30 9.85 -10.30
C VAL A 79 0.91 10.64 -9.85
N CYS A 80 1.97 10.65 -10.66
CA CYS A 80 3.15 11.45 -10.37
C CYS A 80 2.81 12.94 -10.47
N THR A 81 3.04 13.67 -9.38
CA THR A 81 2.83 15.13 -9.29
C THR A 81 4.14 15.89 -9.04
N ASP A 82 5.28 15.20 -9.13
CA ASP A 82 6.60 15.80 -8.98
C ASP A 82 7.01 16.59 -10.23
N VAL A 83 8.09 17.37 -10.13
CA VAL A 83 8.46 18.48 -11.03
C VAL A 83 8.25 18.18 -12.52
N ALA A 84 8.79 17.06 -13.03
CA ALA A 84 8.70 16.72 -14.45
C ALA A 84 7.26 16.44 -14.91
N CYS A 85 6.47 15.75 -14.09
CA CYS A 85 5.07 15.44 -14.39
C CYS A 85 4.17 16.66 -14.16
N ALA A 86 4.42 17.46 -13.11
CA ALA A 86 3.69 18.71 -12.87
C ALA A 86 3.78 19.66 -14.07
N LEU A 87 4.99 19.86 -14.62
CA LEU A 87 5.20 20.67 -15.84
C LEU A 87 4.49 20.14 -17.09
N LYS A 88 4.11 18.85 -17.08
CA LYS A 88 3.38 18.18 -18.17
C LYS A 88 1.90 17.96 -17.85
N GLY A 89 1.38 18.55 -16.77
CA GLY A 89 -0.03 18.49 -16.42
C GLY A 89 -0.43 17.31 -15.53
N GLY A 90 0.50 16.72 -14.77
CA GLY A 90 0.24 15.60 -13.85
C GLY A 90 -0.86 15.90 -12.82
N GLU A 91 -0.90 17.12 -12.27
CA GLU A 91 -1.99 17.55 -11.38
C GLU A 91 -3.35 17.56 -12.08
N GLY A 92 -3.37 17.95 -13.36
CA GLY A 92 -4.59 17.91 -14.18
C GLY A 92 -5.11 16.49 -14.37
N ILE A 93 -4.21 15.53 -14.59
CA ILE A 93 -4.56 14.10 -14.72
C ILE A 93 -5.12 13.57 -13.40
N LEU A 94 -4.45 13.84 -12.28
CA LEU A 94 -4.92 13.43 -10.96
C LEU A 94 -6.33 13.97 -10.69
N ASN A 95 -6.54 15.28 -10.90
CA ASN A 95 -7.84 15.92 -10.67
C ASN A 95 -8.92 15.37 -11.60
N HIS A 96 -8.59 15.07 -12.86
CA HIS A 96 -9.52 14.50 -13.82
C HIS A 96 -9.96 13.08 -13.41
N LEU A 97 -9.02 12.22 -13.05
CA LEU A 97 -9.29 10.86 -12.57
C LEU A 97 -10.14 10.88 -11.30
N CYS A 98 -9.74 11.67 -10.30
CA CYS A 98 -10.50 11.83 -9.05
C CYS A 98 -11.93 12.31 -9.33
N SER A 99 -12.11 13.34 -10.17
CA SER A 99 -13.44 13.88 -10.50
C SER A 99 -14.31 12.87 -11.24
N HIS A 100 -13.72 12.08 -12.15
CA HIS A 100 -14.45 11.04 -12.89
C HIS A 100 -15.03 9.97 -11.96
N HIS A 101 -14.33 9.64 -10.88
CA HIS A 101 -14.74 8.65 -9.88
C HIS A 101 -15.43 9.26 -8.65
N GLY A 102 -15.63 10.59 -8.60
CA GLY A 102 -16.22 11.26 -7.43
C GLY A 102 -15.34 11.22 -6.17
N LEU A 103 -14.03 11.06 -6.34
CA LEU A 103 -13.04 10.97 -5.27
C LEU A 103 -12.27 12.29 -5.10
N LYS A 104 -11.60 12.44 -3.96
CA LYS A 104 -10.47 13.34 -3.77
C LYS A 104 -9.15 12.56 -3.83
N PRO A 105 -8.00 13.21 -4.11
CA PRO A 105 -6.70 12.54 -4.03
C PRO A 105 -6.48 11.92 -2.65
N GLY A 106 -6.04 10.66 -2.62
CA GLY A 106 -5.86 9.84 -1.42
C GLY A 106 -7.12 9.13 -0.95
N GLN A 107 -8.25 9.25 -1.66
CA GLN A 107 -9.48 8.54 -1.28
C GLN A 107 -9.65 7.23 -2.03
N THR A 108 -10.40 6.34 -1.37
CA THR A 108 -10.82 5.04 -1.87
C THR A 108 -12.33 5.07 -2.11
N THR A 109 -12.80 4.36 -3.14
CA THR A 109 -14.24 4.16 -3.40
C THR A 109 -14.92 3.44 -2.24
N GLU A 110 -16.23 3.64 -2.08
CA GLU A 110 -17.01 3.04 -0.98
C GLU A 110 -16.97 1.50 -0.98
N ASP A 111 -16.84 0.90 -2.15
CA ASP A 111 -16.74 -0.54 -2.36
C ASP A 111 -15.30 -1.10 -2.27
N LEU A 112 -14.32 -0.25 -1.95
CA LEU A 112 -12.89 -0.56 -1.88
C LEU A 112 -12.29 -1.11 -3.19
N SER A 113 -12.93 -0.85 -4.33
CA SER A 113 -12.46 -1.32 -5.64
C SER A 113 -11.34 -0.47 -6.24
N LEU A 114 -11.21 0.80 -5.85
CA LEU A 114 -10.22 1.71 -6.39
C LEU A 114 -9.78 2.78 -5.39
N THR A 115 -8.47 3.03 -5.32
CA THR A 115 -7.87 4.19 -4.64
C THR A 115 -7.11 5.04 -5.66
N ILE A 116 -7.20 6.36 -5.57
CA ILE A 116 -6.45 7.27 -6.45
C ILE A 116 -5.69 8.27 -5.59
N GLU A 117 -4.37 8.33 -5.73
CA GLU A 117 -3.51 9.18 -4.89
C GLU A 117 -2.44 9.92 -5.69
N ALA A 118 -1.98 11.04 -5.14
CA ALA A 118 -0.78 11.70 -5.61
C ALA A 118 0.46 10.92 -5.17
N SER A 119 1.45 10.81 -6.05
CA SER A 119 2.74 10.22 -5.74
C SER A 119 3.87 11.21 -6.05
N PRO A 120 4.98 11.15 -5.29
CA PRO A 120 6.28 11.66 -5.72
C PRO A 120 6.76 10.98 -7.02
N CYS A 121 7.97 11.35 -7.46
CA CYS A 121 8.59 10.82 -8.68
C CYS A 121 8.55 9.29 -8.75
N LEU A 122 8.00 8.77 -9.86
CA LEU A 122 7.92 7.34 -10.17
C LEU A 122 9.11 6.82 -11.01
N GLY A 123 10.10 7.67 -11.28
CA GLY A 123 11.32 7.27 -12.01
C GLY A 123 11.15 7.10 -13.52
N LEU A 124 10.06 7.59 -14.10
CA LEU A 124 9.71 7.45 -15.53
C LEU A 124 9.56 8.82 -16.21
N CYS A 125 10.48 9.75 -15.92
CA CYS A 125 10.37 11.16 -16.30
C CYS A 125 10.34 11.38 -17.82
N GLU A 126 10.98 10.51 -18.60
CA GLU A 126 10.99 10.51 -20.05
C GLU A 126 9.61 10.26 -20.67
N HIS A 127 8.69 9.70 -19.89
CA HIS A 127 7.30 9.44 -20.27
C HIS A 127 6.31 10.39 -19.58
N ALA A 128 6.79 11.46 -18.93
CA ALA A 128 5.93 12.37 -18.20
C ALA A 128 4.78 12.94 -19.07
N PRO A 129 3.54 12.99 -18.54
CA PRO A 129 3.12 12.61 -17.18
C PRO A 129 2.87 11.10 -17.03
N VAL A 130 3.12 10.55 -15.83
CA VAL A 130 3.02 9.10 -15.56
C VAL A 130 2.10 8.79 -14.38
N ALA A 131 1.39 7.66 -14.48
CA ALA A 131 0.69 7.02 -13.38
C ALA A 131 0.93 5.49 -13.39
N LEU A 132 0.86 4.85 -12.22
CA LEU A 132 1.06 3.40 -12.02
C LEU A 132 0.01 2.82 -11.07
#